data_AF-A0A259NVA1-F1
#
_entry.id   AF-A0A259NVA1-F1
#
_cell.length_a   1.000
_cell.length_b   1.000
_cell.length_c   1.000
_cell.angle_alpha   90.00
_cell.angle_beta   90.00
_cell.angle_gamma   90.00
#
_symmetry.space_group_name_H-M   'P 1'
#
loop_
_entity.id
_entity.type
_entity.pdbx_description
1 polymer ?
#
loop_
_entity_poly.entity_id
_entity_poly.type
_entity_poly.pdbx_seq_one_letter_code
_entity_poly.pdbx_strand_id
1 'polypeptide(L)'
;MTTEIERLEHSTQKAKQHLDLGNALERLLNNRDFKDVIQHGYFEQEAIRLVHLKADPAMDRPDKQANILRDIDSIGALSGYLSEIERRADLAKREIADNELMLEELRSEGI
;
A
#
# COMPACT_ATOMS: atom_id res chain seq x y z
N MET A 1 -28.04 -5.31 -20.27
CA MET A 1 -28.47 -4.17 -19.45
C MET A 1 -28.48 -4.54 -17.97
N THR A 2 -29.28 -5.52 -17.50
CA THR A 2 -29.12 -6.09 -16.14
C THR A 2 -27.69 -6.56 -15.88
N THR A 3 -27.08 -7.23 -16.87
CA THR A 3 -25.68 -7.68 -16.79
C THR A 3 -24.65 -6.55 -16.72
N GLU A 4 -25.00 -5.32 -17.15
CA GLU A 4 -24.09 -4.17 -17.12
C GLU A 4 -24.15 -3.44 -15.78
N ILE A 5 -25.36 -3.23 -15.25
CA ILE A 5 -25.57 -2.77 -13.87
C ILE A 5 -24.91 -3.74 -12.89
N GLU A 6 -25.15 -5.05 -13.03
CA GLU A 6 -24.53 -6.08 -12.19
C GLU A 6 -23.00 -6.06 -12.28
N ARG A 7 -22.43 -5.79 -13.47
CA ARG A 7 -20.97 -5.66 -13.66
C ARG A 7 -20.42 -4.43 -12.94
N LEU A 8 -21.08 -3.29 -13.07
CA LEU A 8 -20.69 -2.05 -12.40
C LEU A 8 -20.78 -2.18 -10.88
N GLU A 9 -21.88 -2.74 -10.37
CA GLU A 9 -22.06 -3.00 -8.93
C GLU A 9 -20.99 -3.95 -8.38
N HIS A 10 -20.68 -5.01 -9.11
CA HIS A 10 -19.60 -5.92 -8.74
C HIS A 10 -18.21 -5.27 -8.81
N SER A 11 -17.94 -4.41 -9.80
CA SER A 11 -16.68 -3.65 -9.88
C SER A 11 -16.55 -2.68 -8.70
N THR A 12 -17.61 -1.93 -8.41
CA THR A 12 -17.70 -1.03 -7.25
C THR A 12 -17.46 -1.77 -5.95
N GLN A 13 -18.00 -2.98 -5.79
CA GLN A 13 -17.76 -3.77 -4.58
C GLN A 13 -16.28 -4.16 -4.43
N LYS A 14 -15.58 -4.48 -5.51
CA LYS A 14 -14.13 -4.76 -5.48
C LYS A 14 -13.32 -3.50 -5.19
N ALA A 15 -13.66 -2.38 -5.84
CA ALA A 15 -13.01 -1.10 -5.59
C ALA A 15 -13.17 -0.68 -4.12
N LYS A 16 -14.35 -0.88 -3.51
CA LYS A 16 -14.57 -0.64 -2.08
C LYS A 16 -13.62 -1.42 -1.17
N GLN A 17 -13.28 -2.67 -1.50
CA GLN A 17 -12.29 -3.43 -0.73
C GLN A 17 -10.89 -2.79 -0.76
N HIS A 18 -10.48 -2.24 -1.89
CA HIS A 18 -9.21 -1.53 -2.01
C HIS A 18 -9.23 -0.20 -1.23
N LEU A 19 -10.33 0.54 -1.29
CA LEU A 19 -10.51 1.76 -0.52
C LEU A 19 -10.51 1.49 1.00
N ASP A 20 -11.20 0.45 1.45
CA ASP A 20 -11.25 0.05 2.87
C ASP A 20 -9.85 -0.30 3.41
N LEU A 21 -9.04 -0.99 2.61
CA LEU A 21 -7.65 -1.29 2.95
C LEU A 21 -6.80 -0.02 3.00
N GLY A 22 -6.97 0.91 2.06
CA GLY A 22 -6.33 2.22 2.10
C GLY A 22 -6.67 3.02 3.35
N ASN A 23 -7.95 3.07 3.72
CA ASN A 23 -8.42 3.72 4.95
C ASN A 23 -7.82 3.05 6.21
N ALA A 24 -7.65 1.73 6.19
CA ALA A 24 -6.98 1.02 7.28
C ALA A 24 -5.50 1.39 7.37
N LEU A 25 -4.80 1.48 6.24
CA LEU A 25 -3.42 1.92 6.18
C LEU A 25 -3.27 3.37 6.67
N GLU A 26 -4.14 4.29 6.25
CA GLU A 26 -4.13 5.68 6.71
C GLU A 26 -4.24 5.76 8.24
N ARG A 27 -5.12 4.96 8.86
CA ARG A 27 -5.23 4.89 10.32
C ARG A 27 -3.95 4.36 10.97
N LEU A 28 -3.30 3.36 10.38
CA LEU A 28 -2.01 2.85 10.86
C LEU A 28 -0.91 3.89 10.74
N LEU A 29 -0.78 4.54 9.59
CA LEU A 29 0.24 5.57 9.36
C LEU A 29 0.07 6.78 10.29
N ASN A 30 -1.14 7.05 10.76
CA ASN A 30 -1.41 8.10 11.75
C ASN A 30 -1.33 7.64 13.21
N ASN A 31 -1.25 6.32 13.47
CA ASN A 31 -1.12 5.78 14.82
C ASN A 31 0.29 6.04 15.37
N ARG A 32 0.37 6.61 16.58
CA ARG A 32 1.65 6.97 17.22
C ARG A 32 2.60 5.77 17.36
N ASP A 33 2.11 4.65 17.87
CA ASP A 33 2.95 3.48 18.14
C ASP A 33 3.45 2.85 16.82
N PHE A 34 2.67 2.92 15.75
CA PHE A 34 3.13 2.55 14.41
C PHE A 34 4.24 3.47 13.91
N LYS A 35 4.11 4.80 14.12
CA LYS A 35 5.17 5.75 13.76
C LYS A 35 6.45 5.46 14.53
N ASP A 36 6.35 5.23 15.83
CA ASP A 36 7.52 4.98 16.68
C ASP A 36 8.23 3.68 16.29
N VAL A 37 7.48 2.58 16.07
CA VAL A 37 8.06 1.25 15.83
C VAL A 37 8.45 1.05 14.37
N ILE A 38 7.60 1.42 13.43
CA ILE A 38 7.80 1.10 12.01
C ILE A 38 8.44 2.26 11.25
N GLN A 39 7.91 3.49 11.36
CA GLN A 39 8.49 4.61 10.61
C GLN A 39 9.85 5.01 11.18
N HIS A 40 9.91 5.37 12.45
CA HIS A 40 11.16 5.79 13.09
C HIS A 40 12.08 4.60 13.38
N GLY A 41 11.56 3.50 13.93
CA GLY A 41 12.37 2.33 14.24
C GLY A 41 12.89 1.61 12.99
N TYR A 42 11.99 1.09 12.17
CA TYR A 42 12.36 0.20 11.07
C TYR A 42 12.76 0.91 9.77
N PHE A 43 12.03 1.96 9.35
CA PHE A 43 12.35 2.64 8.09
C PHE A 43 13.50 3.65 8.22
N GLU A 44 13.67 4.30 9.37
CA GLU A 44 14.73 5.29 9.57
C GLU A 44 15.94 4.70 10.30
N GLN A 45 15.78 4.32 11.58
CA GLN A 45 16.92 3.93 12.43
C GLN A 45 17.60 2.64 11.97
N GLU A 46 16.81 1.62 11.63
CA GLU A 46 17.35 0.34 11.17
C GLU A 46 18.04 0.48 9.80
N ALA A 47 17.48 1.27 8.88
CA ALA A 47 18.15 1.56 7.61
C ALA A 47 19.53 2.20 7.81
N ILE A 48 19.63 3.20 8.70
CA ILE A 48 20.90 3.84 9.07
C ILE A 48 21.87 2.81 9.69
N ARG A 49 21.38 1.98 10.62
CA ARG A 49 22.18 0.94 11.27
C ARG A 49 22.75 -0.04 10.25
N LEU A 50 21.94 -0.50 9.28
CA LEU A 50 22.35 -1.43 8.23
C LEU A 50 23.40 -0.81 7.30
N VAL A 51 23.28 0.48 6.97
CA VAL A 51 24.29 1.19 6.17
C VAL A 51 25.63 1.25 6.89
N HIS A 52 25.64 1.55 8.20
CA HIS A 52 26.88 1.51 8.99
C HIS A 52 27.43 0.09 9.13
N LEU A 53 26.56 -0.89 9.38
CA LEU A 53 26.95 -2.29 9.50
C LEU A 53 27.57 -2.83 8.20
N LYS A 54 27.08 -2.37 7.05
CA LYS A 54 27.64 -2.71 5.74
C LYS A 54 29.11 -2.28 5.59
N ALA A 55 29.50 -1.20 6.25
CA ALA A 55 30.86 -0.65 6.22
C ALA A 55 31.77 -1.21 7.33
N ASP A 56 31.26 -2.04 8.23
CA ASP A 56 32.04 -2.65 9.31
C ASP A 56 32.96 -3.77 8.75
N PRO A 57 34.29 -3.70 8.96
CA PRO A 57 35.23 -4.74 8.50
C PRO A 57 34.89 -6.15 9.01
N ALA A 58 34.25 -6.29 10.17
CA ALA A 58 33.79 -7.58 10.70
C ALA A 58 32.69 -8.23 9.84
N MET A 59 32.10 -7.45 8.92
CA MET A 59 31.04 -7.84 8.00
C MET A 59 31.52 -8.02 6.56
N ASP A 60 32.82 -7.91 6.26
CA ASP A 60 33.36 -7.97 4.88
C ASP A 60 33.14 -9.31 4.17
N ARG A 61 32.83 -10.37 4.92
CA ARG A 61 32.58 -11.68 4.32
C ARG A 61 31.39 -11.63 3.35
N PRO A 62 31.46 -12.27 2.17
CA PRO A 62 30.41 -12.20 1.16
C PRO A 62 29.02 -12.62 1.65
N ASP A 63 28.93 -13.65 2.48
CA ASP A 63 27.67 -14.13 3.05
C ASP A 63 27.01 -13.11 3.97
N LYS A 64 27.81 -12.37 4.75
CA LYS A 64 27.32 -11.32 5.65
C LYS A 64 26.87 -10.08 4.87
N GLN A 65 27.66 -9.63 3.89
CA GLN A 65 27.29 -8.52 3.00
C GLN A 65 25.97 -8.81 2.29
N ALA A 66 25.80 -10.03 1.77
CA ALA A 66 24.56 -10.42 1.10
C ALA A 66 23.34 -10.41 2.03
N ASN A 67 23.50 -10.73 3.31
CA ASN A 67 22.42 -10.65 4.29
C ASN A 67 22.05 -9.18 4.57
N ILE A 68 23.03 -8.32 4.80
CA ILE A 68 22.79 -6.88 5.05
C ILE A 68 22.06 -6.22 3.87
N LEU A 69 22.46 -6.54 2.64
CA LEU A 69 21.77 -6.04 1.45
C LEU A 69 20.32 -6.53 1.37
N ARG A 70 20.06 -7.81 1.67
CA ARG A 70 18.69 -8.34 1.73
C ARG A 70 17.85 -7.66 2.79
N ASP A 71 18.43 -7.32 3.94
CA ASP A 71 17.74 -6.61 5.00
C ASP A 71 17.38 -5.18 4.56
N ILE A 72 18.29 -4.48 3.87
CA ILE A 72 18.02 -3.15 3.27
C ILE A 72 16.91 -3.26 2.21
N ASP A 73 16.97 -4.25 1.32
CA ASP A 73 15.96 -4.47 0.30
C ASP A 73 14.58 -4.75 0.93
N SER A 74 14.54 -5.43 2.07
CA SER A 74 13.29 -5.74 2.78
C SER A 74 12.57 -4.49 3.31
N ILE A 75 13.33 -3.48 3.77
CA ILE A 75 12.79 -2.17 4.17
C ILE A 75 12.11 -1.51 2.96
N GLY A 76 12.81 -1.47 1.82
CA GLY A 76 12.29 -0.94 0.58
C GLY A 76 11.05 -1.69 0.08
N ALA A 77 11.05 -3.02 0.17
CA ALA A 77 9.93 -3.87 -0.22
C ALA A 77 8.67 -3.60 0.61
N LEU A 78 8.81 -3.47 1.94
CA LEU A 78 7.68 -3.14 2.80
C LEU A 78 7.15 -1.73 2.49
N SER A 79 8.04 -0.73 2.37
CA SER A 79 7.64 0.63 2.00
C SER A 79 6.89 0.65 0.66
N GLY A 80 7.39 -0.07 -0.34
CA GLY A 80 6.75 -0.18 -1.65
C GLY A 80 5.37 -0.84 -1.60
N TYR A 81 5.20 -1.86 -0.77
CA TYR A 81 3.89 -2.48 -0.54
C TYR A 81 2.88 -1.50 0.07
N LEU A 82 3.29 -0.69 1.06
CA LEU A 82 2.41 0.33 1.65
C LEU A 82 2.01 1.39 0.61
N SER A 83 2.97 1.89 -0.17
CA SER A 83 2.67 2.85 -1.25
C SER A 83 1.75 2.28 -2.33
N GLU A 84 1.86 0.98 -2.65
CA GLU A 84 0.97 0.32 -3.60
C GLU A 84 -0.46 0.21 -3.06
N ILE A 85 -0.64 0.01 -1.74
CA ILE A 85 -1.98 0.06 -1.11
C ILE A 85 -2.58 1.46 -1.29
N GLU A 86 -1.83 2.53 -0.99
CA GLU A 86 -2.30 3.92 -1.14
C GLU A 86 -2.70 4.20 -2.59
N ARG A 87 -1.83 3.85 -3.55
CA ARG A 87 -2.10 4.04 -4.98
C ARG A 87 -3.36 3.30 -5.45
N ARG A 88 -3.57 2.06 -4.96
CA ARG A 88 -4.79 1.29 -5.26
C ARG A 88 -6.03 1.92 -4.66
N ALA A 89 -5.95 2.43 -3.44
CA ALA A 89 -7.06 3.11 -2.79
C ALA A 89 -7.45 4.39 -3.53
N ASP A 90 -6.48 5.18 -4.00
CA ASP A 90 -6.71 6.37 -4.82
C ASP A 90 -7.40 6.06 -6.14
N LEU A 91 -6.94 5.01 -6.82
CA LEU A 91 -7.57 4.54 -8.06
C LEU A 91 -8.99 4.05 -7.79
N ALA A 92 -9.18 3.25 -6.74
CA ALA A 92 -10.49 2.72 -6.36
C ALA A 92 -11.49 3.83 -6.01
N LYS A 93 -11.03 4.90 -5.35
CA LYS A 93 -11.88 6.05 -5.04
C LYS A 93 -12.44 6.72 -6.30
N ARG A 94 -11.62 6.84 -7.36
CA ARG A 94 -12.06 7.37 -8.65
C ARG A 94 -13.01 6.40 -9.35
N GLU A 95 -12.65 5.11 -9.38
CA GLU A 95 -13.49 4.07 -9.99
C GLU A 95 -14.90 4.00 -9.35
N ILE A 96 -14.99 4.09 -8.02
CA ILE A 96 -16.28 4.12 -7.32
C ILE A 96 -17.10 5.32 -7.78
N ALA A 97 -16.51 6.51 -7.83
CA ALA A 97 -17.21 7.72 -8.24
C ALA A 97 -17.70 7.63 -9.70
N ASP A 98 -16.84 7.16 -10.61
CA ASP A 98 -17.19 7.00 -12.02
C ASP A 98 -18.30 5.95 -12.22
N ASN A 99 -18.22 4.82 -11.50
CA ASN A 99 -19.24 3.77 -11.57
C ASN A 99 -20.59 4.23 -10.97
N GLU A 100 -20.55 5.00 -9.87
CA GLU A 100 -21.76 5.52 -9.24
C GLU A 100 -22.48 6.52 -10.15
N LEU A 101 -21.73 7.40 -10.84
CA LEU A 101 -22.28 8.30 -11.86
C LEU A 101 -22.93 7.52 -13.01
N MET A 102 -22.22 6.54 -13.58
CA MET A 102 -22.75 5.71 -14.67
C MET A 102 -24.01 4.92 -14.25
N LEU A 103 -24.03 4.38 -13.03
CA LEU A 103 -25.22 3.69 -12.49
C LEU A 103 -26.42 4.64 -12.35
N GLU A 104 -26.18 5.87 -11.93
CA GLU A 104 -27.24 6.89 -11.83
C GLU A 104 -27.80 7.24 -13.21
N GLU A 105 -26.92 7.45 -14.20
CA GLU A 105 -27.30 7.69 -15.60
C GLU A 105 -28.18 6.55 -16.14
N LEU A 106 -27.71 5.30 -16.06
CA LEU A 106 -28.45 4.11 -16.54
C LEU A 106 -29.83 3.98 -15.87
N ARG A 107 -29.91 4.18 -14.55
CA ARG A 107 -31.17 4.11 -13.80
C ARG A 107 -32.13 5.25 -14.16
N SER A 108 -31.61 6.46 -14.40
CA SER A 108 -32.39 7.64 -14.74
C SER A 108 -32.98 7.57 -16.16
N GLU A 109 -32.34 6.85 -17.06
CA GLU A 109 -32.84 6.56 -18.41
C GLU A 109 -34.01 5.54 -18.40
N GLY A 110 -34.46 5.08 -17.23
CA GLY A 110 -35.61 4.18 -17.06
C GLY A 110 -35.30 2.74 -17.43
N ILE A 111 -34.03 2.34 -17.32
CA ILE A 111 -33.49 1.02 -17.67
C ILE A 111 -32.82 0.38 -16.45
#